data_AF-A0A151JLQ5-F1
#
_entry.id   AF-A0A151JLQ5-F1
#
_cell.length_a   1.000
_cell.length_b   1.000
_cell.length_c   1.000
_cell.angle_alpha   90.00
_cell.angle_beta   90.00
_cell.angle_gamma   90.00
#
_symmetry.space_group_name_H-M   'P 1'
#
loop_
_entity.id
_entity.type
_entity.pdbx_description
1 polymer ?
#
loop_
_entity_poly.entity_id
_entity_poly.type
_entity_poly.pdbx_seq_one_letter_code
_entity_poly.pdbx_strand_id
1 'polypeptide(L)'
;MEIVYTCGLCEMICNADEIRSHPCLDSFTQFYMDEQHYFYPQCDDGKILRRSLVDGIEKNVLKMPNNAEESTEETKIPNEEDFDVENLPENENLPKIFIEGRLIEAIRRRPPLWNFKLPVAQRDVRSKEKLWLDVVAVMKDVITVADTKKKWKSLSDTFRRYRKNMQLPSGSAAQKMSK
;
A
#
# COMPACT_ATOMS: atom_id res chain seq x y z
N MET A 1 36.68 -15.60 -3.88
CA MET A 1 35.21 -15.52 -3.76
C MET A 1 34.87 -14.05 -3.82
N GLU A 2 34.10 -13.64 -4.81
CA GLU A 2 33.56 -12.28 -4.87
C GLU A 2 32.40 -12.19 -3.87
N ILE A 3 32.41 -11.17 -3.02
CA ILE A 3 31.32 -10.89 -2.09
C ILE A 3 30.21 -10.22 -2.90
N VAL A 4 29.04 -10.84 -2.91
CA VAL A 4 27.84 -10.31 -3.55
C VAL A 4 26.88 -9.78 -2.49
N TYR A 5 26.10 -8.78 -2.86
CA TYR A 5 25.17 -8.08 -1.98
C TYR A 5 23.74 -8.24 -2.50
N THR A 6 22.77 -8.25 -1.60
CA THR A 6 21.37 -8.47 -1.95
C THR A 6 20.51 -7.27 -1.57
N CYS A 7 19.70 -6.78 -2.51
CA CYS A 7 18.75 -5.70 -2.22
C CYS A 7 17.61 -6.20 -1.33
N GLY A 8 17.44 -5.61 -0.15
CA GLY A 8 16.36 -5.95 0.79
C GLY A 8 14.95 -5.52 0.37
N LEU A 9 14.78 -4.92 -0.81
CA LEU A 9 13.50 -4.48 -1.36
C LEU A 9 13.05 -5.24 -2.60
N CYS A 10 13.97 -5.58 -3.49
CA CYS A 10 13.65 -6.27 -4.74
C CYS A 10 14.35 -7.63 -4.88
N GLU A 11 15.20 -8.01 -3.92
CA GLU A 11 15.99 -9.27 -3.91
C GLU A 11 16.97 -9.41 -5.08
N MET A 12 17.26 -8.31 -5.78
CA MET A 12 18.30 -8.30 -6.79
C MET A 12 19.68 -8.44 -6.14
N ILE A 13 20.48 -9.36 -6.68
CA ILE A 13 21.86 -9.57 -6.27
C ILE A 13 22.77 -8.71 -7.15
N CYS A 14 23.67 -7.94 -6.54
CA CYS A 14 24.61 -7.08 -7.24
C CYS A 14 25.98 -7.02 -6.55
N ASN A 15 26.97 -6.49 -7.26
CA ASN A 15 28.32 -6.28 -6.74
C ASN A 15 28.42 -4.98 -5.94
N ALA A 16 29.50 -4.81 -5.15
CA ALA A 16 29.73 -3.62 -4.32
C ALA A 16 29.61 -2.30 -5.11
N ASP A 17 30.15 -2.28 -6.34
CA ASP A 17 30.20 -1.09 -7.19
C ASP A 17 28.82 -0.71 -7.76
N GLU A 18 27.90 -1.68 -7.82
CA GLU A 18 26.56 -1.52 -8.40
C GLU A 18 25.52 -1.09 -7.35
N ILE A 19 25.85 -1.17 -6.06
CA ILE A 19 24.92 -0.83 -4.96
C ILE A 19 24.47 0.62 -5.07
N ARG A 20 25.39 1.57 -5.23
CA ARG A 20 25.07 3.02 -5.24
C ARG A 20 24.23 3.44 -6.45
N SER A 21 24.31 2.70 -7.54
CA SER A 21 23.51 2.90 -8.76
C SER A 21 22.26 2.03 -8.80
N HIS A 22 21.96 1.31 -7.71
CA HIS A 22 20.85 0.39 -7.70
C HIS A 22 19.51 1.16 -7.68
N PRO A 23 18.53 0.83 -8.54
CA PRO A 23 17.29 1.62 -8.69
C PRO A 23 16.49 1.85 -7.40
N CYS A 24 16.55 0.89 -6.46
CA CYS A 24 15.91 1.04 -5.15
C CYS A 24 16.52 2.14 -4.25
N LEU A 25 17.72 2.63 -4.58
CA LEU A 25 18.40 3.70 -3.86
C LEU A 25 18.29 5.08 -4.55
N ASP A 26 17.72 5.17 -5.76
CA ASP A 26 17.71 6.42 -6.56
C ASP A 26 17.11 7.64 -5.83
N SER A 27 16.18 7.40 -4.89
CA SER A 27 15.53 8.43 -4.09
C SER A 27 16.14 8.62 -2.69
N PHE A 28 17.26 7.95 -2.40
CA PHE A 28 17.88 7.93 -1.07
C PHE A 28 19.34 8.37 -1.15
N THR A 29 19.74 9.19 -0.19
CA THR A 29 21.12 9.69 -0.09
C THR A 29 22.05 8.67 0.59
N GLN A 30 21.47 7.74 1.35
CA GLN A 30 22.19 6.76 2.16
C GLN A 30 21.55 5.37 2.09
N PHE A 31 22.33 4.36 2.43
CA PHE A 31 21.86 2.98 2.56
C PHE A 31 22.54 2.33 3.77
N TYR A 32 21.82 1.40 4.38
CA TYR A 32 22.30 0.56 5.46
C TYR A 32 22.62 -0.83 4.91
N MET A 33 23.66 -1.47 5.45
CA MET A 33 24.04 -2.82 5.10
C MET A 33 24.16 -3.67 6.36
N ASP A 34 23.57 -4.85 6.34
CA ASP A 34 23.62 -5.79 7.47
C ASP A 34 24.77 -6.79 7.36
N GLU A 35 24.88 -7.63 8.38
CA GLU A 35 25.92 -8.67 8.47
C GLU A 35 25.74 -9.79 7.43
N GLN A 36 24.55 -9.93 6.85
CA GLN A 36 24.22 -10.92 5.83
C GLN A 36 24.42 -10.39 4.40
N HIS A 37 25.07 -9.24 4.25
CA HIS A 37 25.28 -8.55 2.97
C HIS A 37 23.99 -8.12 2.27
N TYR A 38 22.90 -7.96 3.01
CA TYR A 38 21.74 -7.24 2.51
C TYR A 38 21.94 -5.75 2.66
N PHE A 39 21.48 -5.00 1.66
CA PHE A 39 21.44 -3.54 1.72
C PHE A 39 20.01 -3.01 1.61
N TYR A 40 19.77 -1.91 2.30
CA TYR A 40 18.46 -1.28 2.46
C TYR A 40 18.61 0.23 2.28
N PRO A 41 17.69 0.91 1.57
CA PRO A 41 17.69 2.37 1.54
C PRO A 41 17.45 2.93 2.93
N GLN A 42 18.18 3.99 3.28
CA GLN A 42 18.09 4.65 4.57
C GLN A 42 17.54 6.07 4.42
N CYS A 43 16.54 6.40 5.22
CA CYS A 43 15.97 7.73 5.33
C CYS A 43 16.86 8.65 6.18
N ASP A 44 16.65 9.96 6.07
CA ASP A 44 17.40 10.97 6.83
C ASP A 44 17.20 10.86 8.36
N ASP A 45 16.08 10.25 8.79
CA ASP A 45 15.78 9.94 10.20
C ASP A 45 16.47 8.67 10.71
N GLY A 46 17.33 8.05 9.89
CA GLY A 46 18.08 6.83 10.18
C GLY A 46 17.28 5.54 10.01
N LYS A 47 15.99 5.58 9.65
CA LYS A 47 15.19 4.37 9.40
C LYS A 47 15.57 3.73 8.08
N ILE A 48 15.52 2.40 8.05
CA ILE A 48 15.75 1.60 6.85
C ILE A 48 14.42 1.12 6.28
N LEU A 49 14.30 1.15 4.96
CA LEU A 49 13.15 0.59 4.25
C LEU A 49 13.44 -0.87 3.89
N ARG A 50 12.68 -1.82 4.46
CA ARG A 50 12.81 -3.25 4.16
C ARG A 50 11.50 -3.88 3.74
N ARG A 51 11.54 -4.93 2.93
CA ARG A 51 10.36 -5.75 2.60
C ARG A 51 10.06 -6.68 3.79
N SER A 52 8.80 -6.77 4.20
CA SER A 52 8.38 -7.65 5.30
C SER A 52 6.98 -8.18 5.07
N LEU A 53 6.71 -9.37 5.59
CA LEU A 53 5.42 -10.02 5.51
C LEU A 53 4.53 -9.52 6.66
N VAL A 54 3.52 -8.71 6.34
CA VAL A 54 2.56 -8.16 7.32
C VAL A 54 1.17 -8.65 6.93
N ASP A 55 0.51 -9.39 7.83
CA ASP A 55 -0.79 -10.03 7.58
C ASP A 55 -0.81 -10.93 6.33
N GLY A 56 0.30 -11.62 6.04
CA GLY A 56 0.45 -12.46 4.85
C GLY A 56 0.59 -11.68 3.54
N ILE A 57 0.80 -10.37 3.60
CA ILE A 57 1.02 -9.51 2.43
C ILE A 57 2.42 -8.90 2.54
N GLU A 58 3.22 -9.04 1.49
CA GLU A 58 4.53 -8.38 1.40
C GLU A 58 4.34 -6.87 1.27
N LYS A 59 4.93 -6.12 2.21
CA LYS A 59 4.89 -4.66 2.23
C LYS A 59 6.26 -4.10 2.60
N ASN A 60 6.55 -2.91 2.11
CA ASN A 60 7.72 -2.15 2.53
C ASN A 60 7.42 -1.49 3.87
N VAL A 61 8.30 -1.70 4.85
CA VAL A 61 8.18 -1.16 6.21
C VAL A 61 9.44 -0.39 6.57
N LEU A 62 9.28 0.71 7.33
CA LEU A 62 10.39 1.46 7.90
C LEU A 62 10.73 0.91 9.28
N LYS A 63 12.01 0.58 9.52
CA LYS A 63 12.49 0.08 10.82
C LYS A 63 13.81 0.74 11.19
N MET A 64 14.14 0.74 12.48
CA MET A 64 15.48 1.07 12.94
C MET A 64 16.40 -0.15 12.74
N PRO A 65 17.67 0.05 12.32
CA PRO A 65 18.59 -1.05 12.03
C PRO A 65 18.99 -1.88 13.26
N ASN A 66 18.88 -1.34 14.49
CA ASN A 66 19.41 -1.97 15.71
C ASN A 66 18.39 -2.79 16.53
N ASN A 67 17.14 -2.95 16.09
CA ASN A 67 16.20 -3.84 16.76
C ASN A 67 16.29 -5.25 16.15
N ALA A 68 17.31 -6.00 16.60
CA ALA A 68 17.39 -7.45 16.41
C ALA A 68 16.13 -8.13 16.98
N GLU A 69 15.72 -9.22 16.33
CA GLU A 69 14.36 -9.74 16.33
C GLU A 69 13.96 -10.48 17.61
N GLU A 70 12.64 -10.63 17.77
CA GLU A 70 11.92 -11.55 18.67
C GLU A 70 11.62 -11.09 20.12
N SER A 71 10.43 -10.50 20.28
CA SER A 71 9.41 -11.06 21.18
C SER A 71 8.05 -10.46 20.82
N THR A 72 7.07 -11.35 20.67
CA THR A 72 5.64 -11.06 20.74
C THR A 72 5.34 -10.29 22.02
N GLU A 73 5.30 -8.97 21.96
CA GLU A 73 4.53 -8.19 22.93
C GLU A 73 3.29 -7.72 22.20
N GLU A 74 2.24 -8.49 22.47
CA GLU A 74 0.93 -7.98 22.84
C GLU A 74 0.58 -6.64 22.21
N THR A 75 -0.41 -6.76 21.35
CA THR A 75 -1.36 -5.75 20.92
C THR A 75 -1.84 -4.86 22.09
N LYS A 76 -0.98 -4.01 22.65
CA LYS A 76 -1.38 -2.67 23.04
C LYS A 76 -1.49 -1.95 21.72
N ILE A 77 -2.66 -2.10 21.12
CA ILE A 77 -3.25 -1.15 20.19
C ILE A 77 -2.99 0.22 20.84
N PRO A 78 -2.04 1.05 20.38
CA PRO A 78 -2.28 2.46 20.54
C PRO A 78 -3.46 2.70 19.60
N ASN A 79 -4.58 3.15 20.17
CA ASN A 79 -5.68 3.69 19.41
C ASN A 79 -5.15 4.88 18.61
N GLU A 80 -4.49 4.63 17.49
CA GLU A 80 -4.14 5.64 16.49
C GLU A 80 -5.26 5.64 15.43
N GLU A 81 -6.49 5.69 15.94
CA GLU A 81 -7.61 6.27 15.19
C GLU A 81 -7.53 7.78 15.35
N ASP A 82 -6.48 8.39 14.81
CA ASP A 82 -6.50 9.82 14.59
C ASP A 82 -5.72 10.16 13.30
N PHE A 83 -6.44 10.58 12.27
CA PHE A 83 -5.89 11.15 11.04
C PHE A 83 -5.25 12.51 11.37
N ASP A 84 -3.94 12.60 11.57
CA ASP A 84 -3.30 13.90 11.81
C ASP A 84 -3.37 14.78 10.55
N VAL A 85 -4.37 15.67 10.51
CA VAL A 85 -4.58 16.67 9.46
C VAL A 85 -3.35 17.56 9.29
N GLU A 86 -2.57 17.74 10.37
CA GLU A 86 -1.37 18.59 10.42
C GLU A 86 -0.16 18.01 9.66
N ASN A 87 -0.16 16.71 9.31
CA ASN A 87 0.93 16.06 8.55
C ASN A 87 0.53 15.75 7.10
N LEU A 88 -0.29 16.60 6.49
CA LEU A 88 -0.63 16.45 5.07
C LEU A 88 0.54 16.94 4.20
N PRO A 89 1.05 16.13 3.25
CA PRO A 89 2.20 16.51 2.43
C PRO A 89 1.90 17.77 1.60
N GLU A 90 2.78 18.76 1.66
CA GLU A 90 2.64 20.09 1.03
C GLU A 90 2.54 20.08 -0.52
N ASN A 91 2.82 18.94 -1.17
CA ASN A 91 2.70 18.79 -2.62
C ASN A 91 1.27 18.48 -3.04
N GLU A 92 0.61 19.32 -3.82
CA GLU A 92 -0.81 19.23 -4.19
C GLU A 92 -1.30 17.86 -4.74
N ASN A 93 -0.42 17.01 -5.31
CA ASN A 93 -0.80 15.66 -5.78
C ASN A 93 -0.68 14.55 -4.73
N LEU A 94 0.15 14.72 -3.70
CA LEU A 94 0.37 13.74 -2.63
C LEU A 94 -0.84 13.59 -1.67
N PRO A 95 -1.58 14.65 -1.30
CA PRO A 95 -2.82 14.57 -0.53
C PRO A 95 -3.85 13.66 -1.17
N LYS A 96 -4.00 13.73 -2.50
CA LYS A 96 -4.99 12.93 -3.23
C LYS A 96 -4.69 11.43 -3.12
N ILE A 97 -3.44 11.04 -3.36
CA ILE A 97 -3.00 9.63 -3.26
C ILE A 97 -3.11 9.13 -1.82
N PHE A 98 -2.73 9.96 -0.85
CA PHE A 98 -2.82 9.64 0.57
C PHE A 98 -4.27 9.43 1.03
N ILE A 99 -5.18 10.35 0.68
CA ILE A 99 -6.61 10.27 1.00
C ILE A 99 -7.23 9.04 0.32
N GLU A 100 -6.90 8.77 -0.95
CA GLU A 100 -7.37 7.59 -1.67
C GLU A 100 -6.87 6.28 -1.02
N GLY A 101 -5.59 6.22 -0.64
CA GLY A 101 -5.00 5.06 0.03
C GLY A 101 -5.63 4.78 1.40
N ARG A 102 -5.80 5.82 2.23
CA ARG A 102 -6.50 5.73 3.52
C ARG A 102 -7.94 5.26 3.35
N LEU A 103 -8.66 5.81 2.37
CA LEU A 103 -10.04 5.40 2.06
C LEU A 103 -10.12 3.92 1.64
N ILE A 104 -9.21 3.47 0.77
CA ILE A 104 -9.14 2.07 0.35
C ILE A 104 -8.90 1.16 1.56
N GLU A 105 -7.96 1.50 2.44
CA GLU A 105 -7.67 0.70 3.63
C GLU A 105 -8.86 0.65 4.60
N ALA A 106 -9.51 1.79 4.85
CA ALA A 106 -10.70 1.87 5.70
C ALA A 106 -11.85 0.99 5.17
N ILE A 107 -12.07 0.97 3.85
CA ILE A 107 -13.09 0.13 3.21
C ILE A 107 -12.66 -1.34 3.19
N ARG A 108 -11.39 -1.63 2.93
CA ARG A 108 -10.84 -3.00 2.90
C ARG A 108 -11.11 -3.74 4.21
N ARG A 109 -10.93 -3.06 5.35
CA ARG A 109 -11.22 -3.55 6.71
C ARG A 109 -12.69 -3.80 7.00
N ARG A 110 -13.60 -3.38 6.12
CA ARG A 110 -15.06 -3.54 6.25
C ARG A 110 -15.61 -4.39 5.09
N PRO A 111 -15.36 -5.72 5.09
CA PRO A 111 -15.79 -6.62 4.02
C PRO A 111 -17.23 -6.46 3.53
N PRO A 112 -18.26 -6.19 4.36
CA PRO A 112 -19.63 -6.02 3.87
C PRO A 112 -19.82 -4.89 2.85
N LEU A 113 -18.89 -3.92 2.78
CA LEU A 113 -18.93 -2.82 1.82
C LEU A 113 -18.49 -3.20 0.40
N TRP A 114 -17.64 -4.21 0.25
CA TRP A 114 -17.01 -4.55 -1.04
C TRP A 114 -17.05 -6.04 -1.38
N ASN A 115 -17.19 -6.93 -0.40
CA ASN A 115 -17.20 -8.37 -0.59
C ASN A 115 -18.61 -8.89 -0.88
N PHE A 116 -18.94 -9.00 -2.16
CA PHE A 116 -20.21 -9.53 -2.64
C PHE A 116 -20.40 -11.04 -2.40
N LYS A 117 -19.34 -11.77 -2.02
CA LYS A 117 -19.41 -13.20 -1.70
C LYS A 117 -20.00 -13.47 -0.31
N LEU A 118 -20.16 -12.44 0.52
CA LEU A 118 -20.78 -12.58 1.84
C LEU A 118 -22.29 -12.89 1.72
N PRO A 119 -22.84 -13.73 2.60
CA PRO A 119 -24.27 -14.00 2.69
C PRO A 119 -25.10 -12.71 2.77
N VAL A 120 -26.32 -12.73 2.21
CA VAL A 120 -27.23 -11.56 2.18
C VAL A 120 -27.51 -11.04 3.60
N ALA A 121 -27.62 -11.94 4.59
CA ALA A 121 -27.80 -11.60 6.00
C ALA A 121 -26.67 -10.72 6.57
N GLN A 122 -25.44 -10.87 6.09
CA GLN A 122 -24.27 -10.06 6.50
C GLN A 122 -24.13 -8.77 5.67
N ARG A 123 -24.96 -8.59 4.64
CA ARG A 123 -24.96 -7.44 3.72
C ARG A 123 -26.18 -6.54 3.92
N ASP A 124 -26.83 -6.63 5.08
CA ASP A 124 -28.00 -5.84 5.42
C ASP A 124 -27.78 -4.33 5.19
N VAL A 125 -28.80 -3.66 4.68
CA VAL A 125 -28.73 -2.26 4.22
C VAL A 125 -28.47 -1.32 5.39
N ARG A 126 -29.11 -1.55 6.55
CA ARG A 126 -28.88 -0.72 7.75
C ARG A 126 -27.47 -0.92 8.28
N SER A 127 -26.98 -2.16 8.24
CA SER A 127 -25.61 -2.49 8.63
C SER A 127 -24.57 -1.80 7.72
N LYS A 128 -24.84 -1.67 6.42
CA LYS A 128 -23.95 -0.95 5.49
C LYS A 128 -23.88 0.55 5.75
N GLU A 129 -25.00 1.20 6.07
CA GLU A 129 -24.99 2.64 6.33
C GLU A 129 -24.14 2.98 7.56
N LYS A 130 -24.24 2.17 8.62
CA LYS A 130 -23.37 2.28 9.79
C LYS A 130 -21.90 2.12 9.43
N LEU A 131 -21.57 1.12 8.60
CA LEU A 131 -20.19 0.92 8.15
C LEU A 131 -19.65 2.10 7.34
N TRP A 132 -20.50 2.79 6.56
CA TRP A 132 -20.08 4.02 5.86
C TRP A 132 -19.83 5.18 6.82
N LEU A 133 -20.63 5.31 7.88
CA LEU A 133 -20.38 6.29 8.94
C LEU A 133 -19.06 5.99 9.65
N ASP A 134 -18.79 4.71 9.95
CA ASP A 134 -17.53 4.31 10.57
C ASP A 134 -16.33 4.62 9.65
N VAL A 135 -16.48 4.52 8.33
CA VAL A 135 -15.44 4.93 7.37
C VAL A 135 -15.20 6.44 7.43
N VAL A 136 -16.26 7.25 7.49
CA VAL A 136 -16.14 8.71 7.58
C VAL A 136 -15.51 9.14 8.91
N ALA A 137 -15.87 8.47 10.01
CA ALA A 137 -15.27 8.70 11.33
C ALA A 137 -13.75 8.46 11.31
N VAL A 138 -13.29 7.37 10.69
CA VAL A 138 -11.84 7.08 10.52
C VAL A 138 -11.14 8.13 9.65
N MET A 139 -11.88 8.74 8.72
CA MET A 139 -11.40 9.82 7.87
C MET A 139 -11.53 11.20 8.53
N LYS A 140 -11.87 11.27 9.84
CA LYS A 140 -12.07 12.51 10.62
C LYS A 140 -13.00 13.54 9.94
N ASP A 141 -14.06 13.06 9.29
CA ASP A 141 -15.01 13.94 8.57
C ASP A 141 -14.38 14.82 7.47
N VAL A 142 -13.15 14.51 7.02
CA VAL A 142 -12.50 15.19 5.89
C VAL A 142 -13.34 15.07 4.61
N ILE A 143 -14.16 14.01 4.53
CA ILE A 143 -15.07 13.74 3.43
C ILE A 143 -16.46 13.34 3.95
N THR A 144 -17.52 13.82 3.30
CA THR A 144 -18.88 13.41 3.64
C THR A 144 -19.15 11.96 3.25
N VAL A 145 -20.21 11.33 3.80
CA VAL A 145 -20.64 9.98 3.39
C VAL A 145 -20.91 9.92 1.88
N ALA A 146 -21.52 10.96 1.31
CA ALA A 146 -21.82 11.04 -0.12
C ALA A 146 -20.53 11.08 -0.97
N ASP A 147 -19.57 11.90 -0.57
CA ASP A 147 -18.27 12.02 -1.25
C ASP A 147 -17.44 10.74 -1.11
N THR A 148 -17.47 10.11 0.07
CA THR A 148 -16.83 8.81 0.34
C THR A 148 -17.36 7.74 -0.61
N LYS A 149 -18.69 7.61 -0.73
CA LYS A 149 -19.35 6.66 -1.63
C LYS A 149 -19.00 6.97 -3.10
N LYS A 150 -19.00 8.25 -3.50
CA LYS A 150 -18.64 8.69 -4.85
C LYS A 150 -17.18 8.37 -5.19
N LYS A 151 -16.26 8.64 -4.25
CA LYS A 151 -14.83 8.40 -4.40
C LYS A 151 -14.52 6.91 -4.50
N TRP A 152 -15.09 6.09 -3.62
CA TRP A 152 -14.99 4.64 -3.69
C TRP A 152 -15.50 4.09 -5.02
N LYS A 153 -16.65 4.59 -5.50
CA LYS A 153 -17.20 4.20 -6.80
C LYS A 153 -16.22 4.51 -7.94
N SER A 154 -15.64 5.71 -7.96
CA SER A 154 -14.64 6.10 -8.96
C SER A 154 -13.42 5.18 -8.93
N LEU A 155 -12.83 4.93 -7.74
CA LEU A 155 -11.69 4.03 -7.57
C LEU A 155 -12.00 2.61 -8.07
N SER A 156 -13.17 2.09 -7.70
CA SER A 156 -13.64 0.76 -8.10
C SER A 156 -13.89 0.64 -9.59
N ASP A 157 -14.37 1.70 -10.25
CA ASP A 157 -14.60 1.71 -11.71
C ASP A 157 -13.26 1.73 -12.46
N THR A 158 -12.34 2.61 -12.04
CA THR A 158 -10.98 2.69 -12.58
C THR A 158 -10.26 1.35 -12.46
N PHE A 159 -10.29 0.73 -11.27
CA PHE A 159 -9.69 -0.58 -11.05
C PHE A 159 -10.31 -1.66 -11.93
N ARG A 160 -11.63 -1.69 -12.08
CA ARG A 160 -12.32 -2.65 -12.97
C ARG A 160 -11.93 -2.47 -14.43
N ARG A 161 -11.82 -1.23 -14.92
CA ARG A 161 -11.35 -0.93 -16.28
C ARG A 161 -9.91 -1.37 -16.48
N TYR A 162 -9.03 -1.03 -15.55
CA TYR A 162 -7.62 -1.45 -15.58
C TYR A 162 -7.51 -2.98 -15.63
N ARG A 163 -8.21 -3.69 -14.74
CA ARG A 163 -8.25 -5.16 -14.70
C ARG A 163 -8.85 -5.78 -15.97
N LYS A 164 -9.83 -5.12 -16.60
CA LYS A 164 -10.40 -5.56 -17.89
C LYS A 164 -9.42 -5.33 -19.04
N ASN A 165 -8.68 -4.23 -19.04
CA ASN A 165 -7.68 -3.93 -20.06
C ASN A 165 -6.44 -4.83 -19.94
N MET A 166 -6.07 -5.24 -18.73
CA MET A 166 -5.01 -6.24 -18.49
C MET A 166 -5.40 -7.63 -18.97
N GLN A 167 -6.69 -7.97 -18.86
CA GLN A 167 -7.25 -9.17 -19.48
C GLN A 167 -7.51 -8.87 -20.97
N LEU A 168 -6.44 -8.85 -21.77
CA LEU A 168 -6.53 -8.71 -23.23
C LEU A 168 -7.65 -9.63 -23.78
N PRO A 169 -8.65 -9.12 -24.52
CA PRO A 169 -9.44 -9.99 -25.36
C PRO A 169 -8.50 -10.52 -26.44
N SER A 170 -8.24 -11.84 -26.41
CA SER A 170 -7.32 -12.55 -27.31
C SER A 170 -7.74 -12.55 -28.80
N GLY A 171 -8.52 -11.56 -29.26
CA GLY A 171 -9.17 -11.53 -30.57
C GLY A 171 -9.17 -10.18 -31.29
N SER A 172 -8.47 -9.14 -30.80
CA SER A 172 -8.39 -7.85 -31.51
C SER A 172 -7.50 -7.86 -32.77
N ALA A 173 -6.95 -9.02 -33.15
CA ALA A 173 -6.20 -9.24 -34.40
C ALA A 173 -7.08 -9.73 -35.58
N ALA A 174 -8.42 -9.67 -35.48
CA ALA A 174 -9.28 -9.94 -36.62
C ALA A 174 -9.22 -8.74 -37.60
N GLN A 175 -8.21 -8.72 -38.47
CA GLN A 175 -8.22 -7.86 -39.66
C GLN A 175 -9.45 -8.22 -40.49
N LYS A 176 -10.36 -7.25 -40.68
CA LYS A 176 -11.41 -7.35 -41.68
C LYS A 176 -10.74 -7.43 -43.04
N MET A 177 -10.67 -8.63 -43.62
CA MET A 177 -10.46 -8.76 -45.06
C MET A 177 -11.72 -8.23 -45.74
N SER A 178 -11.66 -6.98 -46.22
CA SER A 178 -12.71 -6.46 -47.09
C SER A 178 -12.47 -7.01 -48.50
N LYS A 179 -13.55 -7.52 -49.08
CA LYS A 179 -13.66 -8.10 -50.42
C LYS A 179 -13.69 -7.01 -51.48
#